data_AF-A0A2A4EM44-F1
#
_entry.id   AF-A0A2A4EM44-F1
#
_cell.length_a   1.000
_cell.length_b   1.000
_cell.length_c   1.000
_cell.angle_alpha   90.00
_cell.angle_beta   90.00
_cell.angle_gamma   90.00
#
_symmetry.space_group_name_H-M   'P 1'
#
loop_
_entity.id
_entity.type
_entity.pdbx_description
1 polymer ?
#
loop_
_entity_poly.entity_id
_entity_poly.type
_entity_poly.pdbx_seq_one_letter_code
_entity_poly.pdbx_strand_id
1 'polypeptide(L)'
;MAGVKAASKEISRTLMKLLKSRQGVPVETLFGVLGSLAGFSCQMGIRDEYSRRANALPPLHVVRTLDGRVFYFGDALNEMLAESQYSVWSLSASHARKLGGTPPDLSAIFAHVSRTCGGTDFGVPRFPEGRPVKDLPVDYVRTFWSLIQPAVQKHCNGPSEWHIAYGLAIQAAMDVSKAVIDPGAALEIVMECAVPMSKLDPREVGL
;
A
#
# COMPACT_ATOMS: atom_id res chain seq x y z
N MET A 1 19.91 2.04 1.94
CA MET A 1 18.91 1.79 3.01
C MET A 1 18.78 2.89 4.08
N ALA A 2 19.77 3.75 4.36
CA ALA A 2 19.63 4.80 5.39
C ALA A 2 18.46 5.76 5.09
N GLY A 3 18.34 6.21 3.83
CA GLY A 3 17.23 7.03 3.34
C GLY A 3 15.86 6.39 3.54
N VAL A 4 15.69 5.15 3.08
CA VAL A 4 14.47 4.33 3.28
C VAL A 4 14.06 4.24 4.75
N LYS A 5 15.02 4.02 5.66
CA LYS A 5 14.75 3.98 7.11
C LYS A 5 14.32 5.34 7.66
N ALA A 6 14.88 6.44 7.16
CA ALA A 6 14.45 7.79 7.54
C ALA A 6 13.03 8.08 7.04
N ALA A 7 12.73 7.76 5.78
CA ALA A 7 11.40 7.88 5.18
C ALA A 7 10.37 7.09 6.00
N SER A 8 10.65 5.82 6.30
CA SER A 8 9.77 4.97 7.12
C SER A 8 9.44 5.56 8.50
N LYS A 9 10.44 6.13 9.19
CA LYS A 9 10.23 6.81 10.47
C LYS A 9 9.37 8.06 10.33
N GLU A 10 9.54 8.83 9.26
CA GLU A 10 8.75 10.03 9.01
C GLU A 10 7.32 9.70 8.59
N ILE A 11 7.10 8.68 7.75
CA ILE A 11 5.77 8.12 7.44
C ILE A 11 5.07 7.76 8.75
N SER A 12 5.72 6.95 9.58
CA SER A 12 5.15 6.47 10.85
C SER A 12 4.78 7.63 11.77
N ARG A 13 5.70 8.59 11.97
CA ARG A 13 5.46 9.76 12.83
C ARG A 13 4.30 10.62 12.31
N THR A 14 4.26 10.85 11.00
CA THR A 14 3.25 11.69 10.37
C THR A 14 1.88 11.06 10.48
N LEU A 15 1.74 9.77 10.16
CA LEU A 15 0.48 9.03 10.31
C LEU A 15 0.02 8.95 11.75
N MET A 16 0.92 8.65 12.69
CA MET A 16 0.58 8.64 14.12
C MET A 16 0.07 10.01 14.61
N LYS A 17 0.59 11.11 14.06
CA LYS A 17 0.10 12.46 14.37
C LYS A 17 -1.27 12.73 13.74
N LEU A 18 -1.44 12.38 12.46
CA LEU A 18 -2.67 12.66 11.70
C LEU A 18 -3.87 11.81 12.15
N LEU A 19 -3.63 10.55 12.54
CA LEU A 19 -4.68 9.60 12.94
C LEU A 19 -5.00 9.65 14.44
N LYS A 20 -4.28 10.46 15.23
CA LYS A 20 -4.47 10.52 16.68
C LYS A 20 -5.82 11.12 17.02
N SER A 21 -6.66 10.34 17.68
CA SER A 21 -7.93 10.78 18.26
C SER A 21 -7.85 10.83 19.80
N ARG A 22 -8.95 11.23 20.46
CA ARG A 22 -9.10 11.13 21.92
C ARG A 22 -8.98 9.69 22.44
N GLN A 23 -9.30 8.70 21.61
CA GLN A 23 -9.27 7.27 21.93
C GLN A 23 -7.96 6.58 21.50
N GLY A 24 -6.99 7.35 20.99
CA GLY A 24 -5.76 6.82 20.40
C GLY A 24 -5.83 6.73 18.87
N VAL A 25 -4.93 5.94 18.28
CA VAL A 25 -4.87 5.70 16.83
C VAL A 25 -5.62 4.40 16.52
N PRO A 26 -6.67 4.42 15.67
CA PRO A 26 -7.35 3.20 15.24
C PRO A 26 -6.39 2.35 14.40
N VAL A 27 -6.04 1.16 14.88
CA VAL A 27 -4.98 0.34 14.28
C VAL A 27 -5.36 -0.17 12.88
N GLU A 28 -6.64 -0.48 12.67
CA GLU A 28 -7.18 -0.91 11.39
C GLU A 28 -7.07 0.21 10.35
N THR A 29 -7.41 1.45 10.73
CA THR A 29 -7.24 2.63 9.86
C THR A 29 -5.76 2.88 9.57
N LEU A 30 -4.87 2.75 10.57
CA LEU A 30 -3.44 2.89 10.36
C LEU A 30 -2.92 1.89 9.31
N PHE A 31 -3.27 0.61 9.42
CA PHE A 31 -2.87 -0.41 8.46
C PHE A 31 -3.54 -0.25 7.10
N GLY A 32 -4.81 0.17 7.06
CA GLY A 32 -5.52 0.48 5.82
C GLY A 32 -4.85 1.62 5.05
N VAL A 33 -4.49 2.71 5.74
CA VAL A 33 -3.74 3.83 5.13
C VAL A 33 -2.37 3.38 4.65
N LEU A 34 -1.60 2.69 5.51
CA LEU A 34 -0.26 2.20 5.14
C LEU A 34 -0.31 1.27 3.92
N GLY A 35 -1.24 0.30 3.89
CA GLY A 35 -1.42 -0.62 2.77
C GLY A 35 -1.82 0.11 1.49
N SER A 36 -2.80 1.01 1.56
CA SER A 36 -3.28 1.79 0.41
C SER A 36 -2.15 2.60 -0.23
N LEU A 37 -1.37 3.32 0.59
CA LEU A 37 -0.25 4.12 0.11
C LEU A 37 0.92 3.26 -0.37
N ALA A 38 1.21 2.13 0.30
CA ALA A 38 2.23 1.19 -0.15
C ALA A 38 1.94 0.68 -1.56
N GLY A 39 0.72 0.19 -1.79
CA GLY A 39 0.27 -0.28 -3.09
C GLY A 39 0.35 0.81 -4.16
N PHE A 40 -0.23 1.98 -3.88
CA PHE A 40 -0.20 3.11 -4.82
C PHE A 40 1.24 3.58 -5.13
N SER A 41 2.13 3.53 -4.13
CA SER A 41 3.54 3.90 -4.31
C SER A 41 4.30 2.98 -5.26
N CYS A 42 3.89 1.71 -5.42
CA CYS A 42 4.48 0.81 -6.41
C CYS A 42 4.28 1.38 -7.81
N GLN A 43 3.05 1.71 -8.18
CA GLN A 43 2.75 2.28 -9.49
C GLN A 43 3.37 3.67 -9.66
N MET A 44 3.23 4.54 -8.66
CA MET A 44 3.75 5.91 -8.75
C MET A 44 5.28 5.93 -8.83
N GLY A 45 5.95 4.99 -8.16
CA GLY A 45 7.39 4.79 -8.25
C GLY A 45 7.82 4.45 -9.69
N ILE A 46 7.15 3.50 -10.33
CA ILE A 46 7.41 3.13 -11.73
C ILE A 46 7.20 4.34 -12.65
N ARG A 47 6.09 5.06 -12.49
CA ARG A 47 5.77 6.23 -13.33
C ARG A 47 6.84 7.32 -13.21
N ASP A 48 7.25 7.63 -11.99
CA ASP A 48 8.25 8.66 -11.73
C ASP A 48 9.65 8.23 -12.19
N GLU A 49 9.99 6.95 -12.08
CA GLU A 49 11.25 6.44 -12.60
C GLU A 49 11.32 6.55 -14.13
N TYR A 50 10.24 6.22 -14.83
CA TYR A 50 10.18 6.28 -16.28
C TYR A 50 10.03 7.71 -16.82
N SER A 51 9.38 8.62 -16.10
CA SER A 51 9.30 10.03 -16.51
C SER A 51 10.67 10.72 -16.55
N ARG A 52 11.65 10.20 -15.79
CA ARG A 52 13.04 10.68 -15.78
C ARG A 52 13.89 10.12 -16.93
N ARG A 53 13.38 9.13 -17.68
CA ARG A 53 14.08 8.49 -18.80
C ARG A 53 13.58 9.07 -20.11
N ALA A 54 14.50 9.49 -20.99
CA ALA A 54 14.11 9.97 -22.31
C ALA A 54 13.45 8.85 -23.13
N ASN A 55 12.25 9.12 -23.67
CA ASN A 55 11.50 8.24 -24.57
C ASN A 55 11.15 6.85 -24.01
N ALA A 56 10.94 6.72 -22.69
CA ALA A 56 10.51 5.46 -22.08
C ALA A 56 9.08 5.57 -21.54
N LEU A 57 8.20 4.62 -21.93
CA LEU A 57 6.89 4.47 -21.32
C LEU A 57 6.96 3.52 -20.13
N PRO A 58 6.20 3.76 -19.05
CA PRO A 58 6.08 2.81 -17.95
C PRO A 58 5.62 1.43 -18.47
N PRO A 59 6.23 0.32 -18.02
CA PRO A 59 5.88 -1.04 -18.43
C PRO A 59 4.60 -1.50 -17.69
N LEU A 60 3.51 -0.77 -17.91
CA LEU A 60 2.20 -1.02 -17.31
C LEU A 60 1.19 -1.34 -18.41
N HIS A 61 0.52 -2.47 -18.28
CA HIS A 61 -0.64 -2.83 -19.07
C HIS A 61 -1.86 -2.04 -18.60
N VAL A 62 -2.55 -1.41 -19.55
CA VAL A 62 -3.72 -0.59 -19.28
C VAL A 62 -4.97 -1.41 -19.55
N VAL A 63 -5.77 -1.61 -18.53
CA VAL A 63 -7.11 -2.22 -18.64
C VAL A 63 -8.12 -1.09 -18.59
N ARG A 64 -8.95 -0.98 -19.64
CA ARG A 64 -10.09 -0.06 -19.68
C ARG A 64 -11.37 -0.87 -19.56
N THR A 65 -12.24 -0.44 -18.68
CA THR A 65 -13.52 -1.09 -18.43
C THR A 65 -14.64 -0.38 -19.20
N LEU A 66 -15.81 -1.02 -19.31
CA LEU A 66 -16.91 -0.53 -20.14
C LEU A 66 -17.45 0.83 -19.68
N ASP A 67 -17.34 1.14 -18.39
CA ASP A 67 -17.73 2.42 -17.79
C ASP A 67 -16.65 3.52 -17.95
N GLY A 68 -15.54 3.20 -18.61
CA GLY A 68 -14.44 4.12 -18.86
C GLY A 68 -13.37 4.17 -17.77
N ARG A 69 -13.51 3.42 -16.67
CA ARG A 69 -12.45 3.36 -15.64
C ARG A 69 -11.21 2.66 -16.16
N VAL A 70 -10.07 3.09 -15.64
CA VAL A 70 -8.75 2.63 -16.06
C VAL A 70 -8.04 1.98 -14.89
N PHE A 71 -7.41 0.84 -15.16
CA PHE A 71 -6.62 0.10 -14.19
C PHE A 71 -5.28 -0.28 -14.81
N TYR A 72 -4.26 -0.46 -13.96
CA TYR A 72 -2.90 -0.77 -14.40
C TYR A 72 -2.41 -2.09 -13.82
N PHE A 73 -1.79 -2.89 -14.67
CA PHE A 73 -1.24 -4.20 -14.36
C PHE A 73 0.16 -4.34 -14.95
N GLY A 74 0.92 -5.37 -14.54
CA GLY A 74 2.18 -5.74 -15.20
C GLY A 74 3.24 -6.22 -14.24
N ASP A 75 4.27 -6.84 -14.79
CA ASP A 75 5.30 -7.55 -14.03
C ASP A 75 6.09 -6.60 -13.13
N ALA A 76 6.44 -5.41 -13.60
CA ALA A 76 7.14 -4.40 -12.79
C ALA A 76 6.33 -4.00 -11.53
N LEU A 77 5.00 -3.97 -11.65
CA LEU A 77 4.12 -3.69 -10.53
C LEU A 77 4.04 -4.87 -9.56
N ASN A 78 3.93 -6.10 -10.09
CA ASN A 78 3.91 -7.33 -9.30
C ASN A 78 5.24 -7.55 -8.57
N GLU A 79 6.37 -7.19 -9.19
CA GLU A 79 7.70 -7.26 -8.59
C GLU A 79 7.78 -6.41 -7.32
N MET A 80 7.35 -5.14 -7.39
CA MET A 80 7.36 -4.22 -6.25
C MET A 80 6.31 -4.56 -5.19
N LEU A 81 5.18 -5.14 -5.58
CA LEU A 81 4.08 -5.44 -4.66
C LEU A 81 4.25 -6.80 -3.96
N ALA A 82 4.68 -7.83 -4.70
CA ALA A 82 4.60 -9.23 -4.27
C ALA A 82 5.90 -10.05 -4.46
N GLU A 83 6.61 -9.90 -5.58
CA GLU A 83 7.56 -10.94 -6.02
C GLU A 83 9.00 -10.68 -5.59
N SER A 84 9.42 -9.42 -5.45
CA SER A 84 10.78 -9.09 -4.99
C SER A 84 10.98 -9.39 -3.50
N GLN A 85 12.22 -9.65 -3.08
CA GLN A 85 12.59 -9.75 -1.66
C GLN A 85 12.33 -8.44 -0.87
N TYR A 86 12.31 -7.31 -1.58
CA TYR A 86 12.00 -5.99 -1.01
C TYR A 86 10.57 -5.53 -1.33
N SER A 87 9.73 -6.43 -1.86
CA SER A 87 8.33 -6.11 -2.15
C SER A 87 7.56 -5.79 -0.87
N VAL A 88 6.44 -5.07 -1.02
CA VAL A 88 5.54 -4.76 0.11
C VAL A 88 5.13 -6.04 0.84
N TRP A 89 4.76 -7.08 0.09
CA TRP A 89 4.44 -8.40 0.62
C TRP A 89 5.63 -9.03 1.36
N SER A 90 6.78 -9.19 0.71
CA SER A 90 7.93 -9.92 1.28
C SER A 90 8.40 -9.28 2.59
N LEU A 91 8.47 -7.95 2.64
CA LEU A 91 8.82 -7.22 3.85
C LEU A 91 7.77 -7.40 4.95
N SER A 92 6.49 -7.25 4.63
CA SER A 92 5.43 -7.27 5.63
C SER A 92 5.13 -8.69 6.13
N ALA A 93 5.09 -9.68 5.23
CA ALA A 93 4.82 -11.08 5.53
C ALA A 93 5.93 -11.75 6.34
N SER A 94 7.19 -11.49 6.01
CA SER A 94 8.32 -12.01 6.81
C SER A 94 8.27 -11.48 8.25
N HIS A 95 7.90 -10.21 8.43
CA HIS A 95 7.80 -9.59 9.76
C HIS A 95 6.57 -10.08 10.53
N ALA A 96 5.41 -10.21 9.88
CA ALA A 96 4.22 -10.78 10.50
C ALA A 96 4.49 -12.19 11.05
N ARG A 97 5.18 -13.05 10.26
CA ARG A 97 5.61 -14.40 10.72
C ARG A 97 6.53 -14.32 11.93
N LYS A 98 7.50 -13.41 11.92
CA LYS A 98 8.43 -13.20 13.04
C LYS A 98 7.69 -12.81 14.33
N LEU A 99 6.57 -12.10 14.22
CA LEU A 99 5.71 -11.74 15.34
C LEU A 99 4.70 -12.83 15.72
N GLY A 100 4.73 -13.99 15.06
CA GLY A 100 3.84 -15.13 15.33
C GLY A 100 2.52 -15.13 14.55
N GLY A 101 2.30 -14.13 13.68
CA GLY A 101 1.11 -14.06 12.84
C GLY A 101 1.20 -15.01 11.63
N THR A 102 0.04 -15.49 11.17
CA THR A 102 -0.08 -16.29 9.96
C THR A 102 -0.42 -15.36 8.78
N PRO A 103 0.43 -15.28 7.73
CA PRO A 103 0.11 -14.43 6.58
C PRO A 103 -1.13 -14.90 5.83
N PRO A 104 -1.91 -13.97 5.24
CA PRO A 104 -3.10 -14.31 4.46
C PRO A 104 -2.73 -15.00 3.14
N ASP A 105 -3.71 -15.60 2.47
CA ASP A 105 -3.54 -16.11 1.11
C ASP A 105 -3.46 -14.95 0.11
N LEU A 106 -2.24 -14.53 -0.20
CA LEU A 106 -1.99 -13.46 -1.15
C LEU A 106 -2.58 -13.77 -2.54
N SER A 107 -2.52 -15.02 -2.99
CA SER A 107 -3.06 -15.42 -4.30
C SER A 107 -4.58 -15.21 -4.35
N ALA A 108 -5.28 -15.57 -3.26
CA ALA A 108 -6.70 -15.32 -3.14
C ALA A 108 -7.05 -13.82 -3.16
N ILE A 109 -6.22 -12.95 -2.56
CA ILE A 109 -6.38 -11.49 -2.62
C ILE A 109 -6.23 -10.99 -4.06
N PHE A 110 -5.15 -11.37 -4.77
CA PHE A 110 -4.98 -11.01 -6.17
C PHE A 110 -6.13 -11.50 -7.04
N ALA A 111 -6.56 -12.75 -6.87
CA ALA A 111 -7.65 -13.33 -7.63
C ALA A 111 -8.97 -12.57 -7.38
N HIS A 112 -9.23 -12.15 -6.14
CA HIS A 112 -10.42 -11.35 -5.82
C HIS A 112 -10.36 -9.96 -6.46
N VAL A 113 -9.23 -9.25 -6.35
CA VAL A 113 -9.05 -7.92 -6.95
C VAL A 113 -9.17 -7.96 -8.47
N SER A 114 -8.61 -8.99 -9.12
CA SER A 114 -8.75 -9.18 -10.56
C SER A 114 -10.20 -9.46 -10.97
N ARG A 115 -10.95 -10.25 -10.20
CA ARG A 115 -12.38 -10.52 -10.47
C ARG A 115 -13.28 -9.31 -10.27
N THR A 116 -12.97 -8.47 -9.30
CA THR A 116 -13.77 -7.28 -8.95
C THR A 116 -13.39 -6.05 -9.78
N CYS A 117 -12.31 -6.11 -10.55
CA CYS A 117 -11.85 -5.03 -11.42
C CYS A 117 -12.96 -4.56 -12.36
N GLY A 118 -13.29 -3.26 -12.31
CA GLY A 118 -14.40 -2.66 -13.06
C GLY A 118 -15.79 -2.78 -12.42
N GLY A 119 -15.90 -3.46 -11.27
CA GLY A 119 -17.14 -3.55 -10.49
C GLY A 119 -17.18 -2.60 -9.29
N THR A 120 -18.33 -2.57 -8.62
CA THR A 120 -18.55 -1.81 -7.38
C THR A 120 -17.74 -2.33 -6.20
N ASP A 121 -17.38 -3.63 -6.24
CA ASP A 121 -16.64 -4.29 -5.17
C ASP A 121 -15.11 -4.08 -5.29
N PHE A 122 -14.64 -3.41 -6.36
CA PHE A 122 -13.22 -3.14 -6.54
C PHE A 122 -12.68 -2.30 -5.39
N GLY A 123 -11.66 -2.83 -4.72
CA GLY A 123 -10.99 -2.12 -3.63
C GLY A 123 -11.79 -2.05 -2.34
N VAL A 124 -12.90 -2.79 -2.22
CA VAL A 124 -13.59 -2.98 -0.94
C VAL A 124 -12.87 -4.10 -0.17
N PRO A 125 -12.15 -3.79 0.93
CA PRO A 125 -11.34 -4.80 1.60
C PRO A 125 -12.21 -5.85 2.29
N ARG A 126 -11.82 -7.12 2.18
CA ARG A 126 -12.45 -8.22 2.92
C ARG A 126 -11.82 -8.30 4.31
N PHE A 127 -12.22 -7.39 5.19
CA PHE A 127 -11.66 -7.32 6.53
C PHE A 127 -11.96 -8.59 7.36
N PRO A 128 -11.08 -8.94 8.31
CA PRO A 128 -11.38 -9.94 9.33
C PRO A 128 -12.70 -9.60 10.04
N GLU A 129 -13.52 -10.61 10.36
CA GLU A 129 -14.83 -10.44 10.97
C GLU A 129 -14.80 -9.49 12.18
N GLY A 130 -15.78 -8.57 12.26
CA GLY A 130 -15.95 -7.66 13.38
C GLY A 130 -15.03 -6.42 13.39
N ARG A 131 -14.26 -6.17 12.33
CA ARG A 131 -13.37 -5.00 12.21
C ARG A 131 -13.71 -4.09 11.01
N PRO A 132 -14.87 -3.41 11.02
CA PRO A 132 -15.24 -2.52 9.92
C PRO A 132 -14.31 -1.32 9.88
N VAL A 133 -13.70 -1.08 8.72
CA VAL A 133 -12.97 0.16 8.45
C VAL A 133 -13.94 1.18 7.86
N LYS A 134 -13.81 2.43 8.29
CA LYS A 134 -14.77 3.50 7.97
C LYS A 134 -14.70 4.00 6.53
N ASP A 135 -13.51 3.98 5.94
CA ASP A 135 -13.24 4.55 4.63
C ASP A 135 -12.69 3.49 3.68
N LEU A 136 -12.87 3.71 2.38
CA LEU A 136 -12.31 2.84 1.37
C LEU A 136 -10.81 3.16 1.13
N PRO A 137 -10.01 2.20 0.69
CA PRO A 137 -8.60 2.40 0.34
C PRO A 137 -8.34 3.59 -0.59
N VAL A 138 -9.23 3.83 -1.56
CA VAL A 138 -9.12 4.98 -2.48
C VAL A 138 -9.22 6.32 -1.75
N ASP A 139 -10.03 6.40 -0.69
CA ASP A 139 -10.18 7.60 0.12
C ASP A 139 -8.93 7.85 0.97
N TYR A 140 -8.25 6.78 1.40
CA TYR A 140 -6.94 6.89 2.04
C TYR A 140 -5.87 7.42 1.11
N VAL A 141 -5.81 6.94 -0.14
CA VAL A 141 -4.88 7.50 -1.12
C VAL A 141 -5.19 8.98 -1.34
N ARG A 142 -6.46 9.34 -1.60
CA ARG A 142 -6.89 10.72 -1.84
C ARG A 142 -6.53 11.66 -0.69
N THR A 143 -6.68 11.19 0.55
CA THR A 143 -6.46 12.01 1.76
C THR A 143 -4.98 12.13 2.11
N PHE A 144 -4.22 11.03 2.07
CA PHE A 144 -2.90 10.97 2.70
C PHE A 144 -1.73 11.02 1.71
N TRP A 145 -1.94 10.76 0.42
CA TRP A 145 -0.84 10.70 -0.55
C TRP A 145 -0.03 12.00 -0.61
N SER A 146 -0.71 13.14 -0.84
CA SER A 146 -0.05 14.45 -0.93
C SER A 146 0.60 14.91 0.38
N LEU A 147 0.13 14.40 1.52
CA LEU A 147 0.67 14.73 2.84
C LEU A 147 1.97 13.95 3.15
N ILE A 148 2.10 12.73 2.64
CA ILE A 148 3.17 11.81 3.03
C ILE A 148 4.24 11.70 1.95
N GLN A 149 3.84 11.72 0.67
CA GLN A 149 4.75 11.51 -0.44
C GLN A 149 5.95 12.47 -0.47
N PRO A 150 5.84 13.77 -0.11
CA PRO A 150 7.00 14.67 -0.06
C PRO A 150 8.10 14.20 0.91
N ALA A 151 7.73 13.63 2.05
CA ALA A 151 8.69 13.07 3.01
C ALA A 151 9.41 11.84 2.44
N VAL A 152 8.68 10.98 1.73
CA VAL A 152 9.25 9.81 1.06
C VAL A 152 10.23 10.24 -0.01
N GLN A 153 9.86 11.19 -0.87
CA GLN A 153 10.71 11.73 -1.93
C GLN A 153 11.97 12.41 -1.40
N LYS A 154 11.87 13.11 -0.27
CA LYS A 154 13.01 13.78 0.37
C LYS A 154 14.06 12.80 0.88
N HIS A 155 13.64 11.63 1.36
CA HIS A 155 14.53 10.70 2.07
C HIS A 155 14.99 9.50 1.24
N CYS A 156 14.16 8.99 0.34
CA CYS A 156 14.54 7.90 -0.55
C CYS A 156 15.51 8.38 -1.63
N ASN A 157 16.44 7.52 -2.05
CA ASN A 157 17.38 7.84 -3.12
C ASN A 157 16.70 7.94 -4.50
N GLY A 158 15.57 7.24 -4.68
CA GLY A 158 14.81 7.26 -5.91
C GLY A 158 13.44 6.59 -5.80
N PRO A 159 12.64 6.65 -6.87
CA PRO A 159 11.26 6.17 -6.88
C PRO A 159 11.11 4.66 -6.65
N SER A 160 12.10 3.89 -7.08
CA SER A 160 12.17 2.45 -6.82
C SER A 160 12.28 2.09 -5.33
N GLU A 161 12.63 3.04 -4.44
CA GLU A 161 12.70 2.80 -3.00
C GLU A 161 11.42 3.17 -2.24
N TRP A 162 10.43 3.81 -2.87
CA TRP A 162 9.25 4.35 -2.15
C TRP A 162 8.42 3.25 -1.49
N HIS A 163 8.09 2.18 -2.21
CA HIS A 163 7.33 1.04 -1.68
C HIS A 163 8.06 0.33 -0.53
N ILE A 164 9.40 0.29 -0.57
CA ILE A 164 10.23 -0.28 0.49
C ILE A 164 10.09 0.55 1.78
N ALA A 165 10.04 1.88 1.68
CA ALA A 165 9.85 2.76 2.84
C ALA A 165 8.49 2.52 3.53
N TYR A 166 7.43 2.33 2.75
CA TYR A 166 6.13 1.94 3.28
C TYR A 166 6.15 0.53 3.89
N GLY A 167 6.81 -0.43 3.24
CA GLY A 167 7.02 -1.78 3.80
C GLY A 167 7.67 -1.75 5.19
N LEU A 168 8.72 -0.95 5.36
CA LEU A 168 9.35 -0.78 6.69
C LEU A 168 8.43 -0.04 7.69
N ALA A 169 7.61 0.91 7.23
CA ALA A 169 6.64 1.58 8.10
C ALA A 169 5.54 0.62 8.58
N ILE A 170 5.12 -0.33 7.73
CA ILE A 170 4.20 -1.41 8.10
C ILE A 170 4.81 -2.30 9.19
N GLN A 171 6.08 -2.70 9.04
CA GLN A 171 6.78 -3.46 10.08
C GLN A 171 6.81 -2.73 11.42
N ALA A 172 7.15 -1.44 11.40
CA ALA A 172 7.17 -0.60 12.59
C ALA A 172 5.78 -0.47 13.25
N ALA A 173 4.72 -0.36 12.44
CA ALA A 173 3.35 -0.34 12.93
C ALA A 173 2.97 -1.66 13.61
N MET A 174 3.32 -2.81 13.01
CA MET A 174 3.09 -4.13 13.60
C MET A 174 3.81 -4.30 14.95
N ASP A 175 5.04 -3.82 15.07
CA ASP A 175 5.81 -3.92 16.32
C ASP A 175 5.10 -3.24 17.50
N VAL A 176 4.48 -2.08 17.25
CA VAL A 176 3.80 -1.30 18.29
C VAL A 176 2.33 -1.71 18.50
N SER A 177 1.71 -2.39 17.54
CA SER A 177 0.29 -2.76 17.59
C SER A 177 0.03 -4.23 17.90
N LYS A 178 1.05 -5.09 17.98
CA LYS A 178 0.90 -6.55 18.16
C LYS A 178 0.12 -7.00 19.40
N ALA A 179 -0.02 -6.13 20.41
CA ALA A 179 -0.86 -6.38 21.59
C ALA A 179 -2.35 -6.07 21.37
N VAL A 180 -2.70 -5.41 20.26
CA VAL A 180 -4.05 -4.90 19.93
C VAL A 180 -4.63 -5.65 18.72
N ILE A 181 -3.79 -6.06 17.78
CA ILE A 181 -4.19 -6.79 16.58
C ILE A 181 -3.18 -7.90 16.28
N ASP A 182 -3.69 -9.07 15.90
CA ASP A 182 -2.87 -10.17 15.41
C ASP A 182 -2.04 -9.71 14.18
N PRO A 183 -0.73 -9.99 14.12
CA PRO A 183 0.10 -9.56 12.99
C PRO A 183 -0.33 -10.11 11.63
N GLY A 184 -0.96 -11.29 11.59
CA GLY A 184 -1.55 -11.87 10.37
C GLY A 184 -2.78 -11.09 9.91
N ALA A 185 -3.69 -10.77 10.84
CA ALA A 185 -4.86 -9.92 10.57
C ALA A 185 -4.45 -8.49 10.14
N ALA A 186 -3.41 -7.92 10.75
CA ALA A 186 -2.86 -6.63 10.33
C ALA A 186 -2.30 -6.68 8.89
N LEU A 187 -1.62 -7.77 8.55
CA LEU A 187 -1.10 -8.00 7.20
C LEU A 187 -2.23 -8.19 6.17
N GLU A 188 -3.31 -8.88 6.54
CA GLU A 188 -4.50 -9.03 5.70
C GLU A 188 -5.09 -7.67 5.35
N ILE A 189 -5.30 -6.79 6.33
CA ILE A 189 -5.74 -5.40 6.11
C ILE A 189 -4.81 -4.68 5.13
N VAL A 190 -3.49 -4.77 5.35
CA VAL A 190 -2.50 -4.12 4.49
C VAL A 190 -2.63 -4.59 3.05
N MET A 191 -2.71 -5.90 2.81
CA MET A 191 -2.69 -6.45 1.45
C MET A 191 -4.02 -6.33 0.72
N GLU A 192 -5.14 -6.45 1.44
CA GLU A 192 -6.49 -6.15 0.90
C GLU A 192 -6.60 -4.69 0.43
N CYS A 193 -5.83 -3.77 1.03
CA CYS A 193 -5.75 -2.37 0.57
C CYS A 193 -4.67 -2.16 -0.50
N ALA A 194 -3.48 -2.74 -0.35
CA ALA A 194 -2.34 -2.50 -1.23
C ALA A 194 -2.58 -3.04 -2.64
N VAL A 195 -3.13 -4.24 -2.76
CA VAL A 195 -3.33 -4.90 -4.06
C VAL A 195 -4.26 -4.11 -4.98
N PRO A 196 -5.47 -3.66 -4.59
CA PRO A 196 -6.29 -2.83 -5.46
C PRO A 196 -5.66 -1.44 -5.72
N MET A 197 -5.07 -0.81 -4.70
CA MET A 197 -4.49 0.54 -4.87
C MET A 197 -3.24 0.56 -5.74
N SER A 198 -2.54 -0.56 -5.90
CA SER A 198 -1.45 -0.67 -6.87
C SER A 198 -1.91 -0.54 -8.33
N LYS A 199 -3.19 -0.79 -8.60
CA LYS A 199 -3.79 -0.78 -9.95
C LYS A 199 -4.56 0.51 -10.25
N LEU A 200 -4.72 1.37 -9.25
CA LEU A 200 -5.57 2.55 -9.29
C LEU A 200 -5.04 3.59 -10.29
N ASP A 201 -5.94 4.15 -11.10
CA ASP A 201 -5.60 5.31 -11.92
C ASP A 201 -5.36 6.56 -11.05
N PRO A 202 -4.19 7.21 -11.14
CA PRO A 202 -3.89 8.41 -10.37
C PRO A 202 -4.94 9.52 -10.55
N ARG A 203 -5.63 9.55 -11.69
CA ARG A 203 -6.70 10.53 -11.95
C ARG A 203 -7.92 10.34 -11.04
N GLU A 204 -8.17 9.13 -10.51
CA GLU A 204 -9.26 8.89 -9.53
C GLU A 204 -9.00 9.56 -8.17
N VAL A 205 -7.76 10.00 -7.93
CA VAL A 205 -7.32 10.69 -6.71
C VAL A 205 -6.77 12.09 -6.98
N GLY A 206 -6.97 12.62 -8.19
CA GLY A 206 -6.64 14.00 -8.54
C GLY A 206 -5.17 14.25 -8.90
N LEU A 207 -4.47 13.24 -9.43
CA LEU A 207 -3.08 13.34 -9.93
C LEU A 207 -2.99 13.22 -11.46
#